data_AF-A0A5M9NVF4-F1
#
_entry.id   AF-A0A5M9NVF4-F1
#
_cell.length_a   1.000
_cell.length_b   1.000
_cell.length_c   1.000
_cell.angle_alpha   90.00
_cell.angle_beta   90.00
_cell.angle_gamma   90.00
#
_symmetry.space_group_name_H-M   'P 1'
#
loop_
_entity.id
_entity.type
_entity.pdbx_description
1 polymer ?
#
loop_
_entity_poly.entity_id
_entity_poly.type
_entity_poly.pdbx_seq_one_letter_code
_entity_poly.pdbx_strand_id
1 'polypeptide(L)' 'MDRSKIIMNSGTEYFVDKDPQRVISDYGCIEDKFLEIQDCRNNNRVIININNISSIEPCKYKKYVVTLEE' A
#
# COMPACT_ATOMS: atom_id res chain seq x y z
N MET A 1 -13.89 2.98 0.38
CA MET A 1 -12.54 3.06 0.97
C MET A 1 -11.59 3.26 -0.19
N ASP A 2 -11.01 4.46 -0.28
CA ASP A 2 -9.97 4.76 -1.25
C ASP A 2 -8.72 4.00 -0.83
N ARG A 3 -8.35 2.98 -1.61
CA ARG A 3 -7.14 2.21 -1.37
C ARG A 3 -6.04 2.74 -2.28
N SER A 4 -4.80 2.53 -1.88
CA SER A 4 -3.64 2.79 -2.72
C SER A 4 -2.85 1.51 -2.94
N LYS A 5 -2.16 1.44 -4.06
CA LYS A 5 -1.23 0.38 -4.42
C LYS A 5 0.17 0.97 -4.43
N ILE A 6 1.09 0.35 -3.70
CA ILE A 6 2.52 0.68 -3.71
C ILE A 6 3.21 -0.35 -4.59
N ILE A 7 3.93 0.11 -5.61
CA ILE A 7 4.71 -0.73 -6.51
C ILE A 7 6.18 -0.52 -6.18
N MET A 8 6.89 -1.59 -5.84
CA MET A 8 8.33 -1.57 -5.57
C MET A 8 9.14 -1.74 -6.85
N ASN A 9 10.40 -1.30 -6.86
CA ASN A 9 11.36 -1.50 -7.96
C ASN A 9 11.60 -2.99 -8.27
N SER A 10 11.37 -3.89 -7.31
CA SER A 10 11.39 -5.35 -7.51
C SER A 10 10.19 -5.88 -8.32
N GLY A 11 9.19 -5.05 -8.59
CA GLY A 11 7.88 -5.47 -9.13
C GLY A 11 6.93 -5.99 -8.05
N THR A 12 7.33 -6.01 -6.77
CA THR A 12 6.43 -6.38 -5.66
C THR A 12 5.36 -5.32 -5.46
N GLU A 13 4.11 -5.74 -5.29
CA GLU A 13 2.97 -4.84 -5.08
C GLU A 13 2.36 -5.02 -3.69
N TYR A 14 2.04 -3.91 -3.04
CA TYR A 14 1.32 -3.89 -1.76
C TYR A 14 0.05 -3.05 -1.85
N PHE A 15 -1.03 -3.50 -1.21
CA PHE A 15 -2.31 -2.78 -1.17
C PHE A 15 -2.55 -2.21 0.22
N VAL A 16 -2.81 -0.92 0.33
CA VAL A 16 -2.97 -0.22 1.61
C VAL A 16 -4.29 0.56 1.64
N ASP A 17 -4.97 0.54 2.79
CA ASP A 17 -6.27 1.23 3.00
C ASP A 17 -6.12 2.72 3.31
N LYS A 18 -4.92 3.18 3.66
CA LYS A 18 -4.60 4.60 3.89
C LYS A 18 -3.77 5.13 2.74
N ASP A 19 -4.00 6.38 2.36
CA ASP A 19 -3.17 7.09 1.39
C ASP A 19 -1.72 7.14 1.89
N PRO A 20 -0.80 6.40 1.27
CA PRO A 20 0.58 6.32 1.73
C PRO A 20 1.36 7.57 1.36
N GLN A 21 0.90 8.38 0.39
CA GLN A 21 1.55 9.65 0.06
C GLN A 21 1.45 10.62 1.23
N ARG A 22 0.30 10.67 1.92
CA ARG A 22 0.17 11.45 3.16
C ARG A 22 1.17 11.02 4.23
N VAL A 23 1.36 9.71 4.41
CA VAL A 23 2.30 9.17 5.41
C VAL A 23 3.75 9.47 5.03
N ILE A 24 4.10 9.41 3.74
CA ILE A 24 5.46 9.76 3.27
C ILE A 24 5.72 11.28 3.41
N SER A 25 4.68 12.11 3.28
CA SER A 25 4.80 13.58 3.32
C SER A 25 4.91 14.15 4.75
N ASP A 26 4.28 13.51 5.74
CA ASP A 26 4.23 14.00 7.13
C ASP A 26 5.52 13.71 7.92
N TYR A 27 6.28 12.68 7.55
CA TYR A 27 7.47 12.26 8.29
C TYR A 27 8.73 13.00 7.83
N GLY A 28 8.85 14.26 8.26
CA GLY A 28 10.07 15.08 8.15
C GLY A 28 11.25 14.61 9.02
N CYS A 29 11.28 13.37 9.49
CA CYS A 29 12.37 12.85 10.33
C CYS A 29 12.33 11.32 10.42
N ILE A 30 12.95 10.57 9.49
CA ILE A 30 13.44 9.22 9.78
C ILE A 30 14.73 8.99 8.99
N GLU A 31 15.86 8.93 9.69
CA GLU A 31 17.20 8.65 9.17
C GLU A 31 17.29 7.32 8.38
N ASP A 32 16.29 6.44 8.50
CA ASP A 32 16.33 5.08 7.97
C ASP A 32 15.54 4.84 6.67
N LYS A 33 14.71 5.78 6.19
CA LYS A 33 13.97 5.63 4.92
C LYS A 33 13.12 4.35 4.78
N PHE A 34 12.70 3.75 5.90
CA PHE A 34 11.77 2.61 5.91
C PHE A 34 10.37 3.05 6.36
N LEU A 35 9.35 2.39 5.83
CA LEU A 35 7.94 2.62 6.12
C LEU A 35 7.28 1.30 6.50
N GLU A 36 6.65 1.24 7.67
CA GLU A 36 5.74 0.15 8.01
C GLU A 36 4.39 0.36 7.32
N ILE A 37 3.93 -0.64 6.58
CA ILE A 37 2.63 -0.68 5.92
C ILE A 37 1.85 -1.92 6.35
N GLN A 38 0.52 -1.81 6.33
CA GLN A 38 -0.39 -2.93 6.51
C GLN A 38 -0.92 -3.34 5.13
N ASP A 39 -0.48 -4.49 4.62
CA ASP A 39 -0.99 -5.04 3.37
C ASP A 39 -2.39 -5.61 3.58
N CYS A 40 -3.39 -4.96 2.97
CA CYS A 40 -4.80 -5.31 3.06
C CYS A 40 -5.12 -6.64 2.38
N ARG A 41 -4.29 -7.12 1.45
CA ARG A 41 -4.52 -8.41 0.77
C ARG A 41 -4.27 -9.59 1.71
N ASN A 42 -3.20 -9.50 2.50
CA ASN A 42 -2.72 -10.59 3.35
C ASN A 42 -2.96 -10.34 4.84
N ASN A 43 -3.49 -9.17 5.20
CA ASN A 43 -3.60 -8.67 6.57
C ASN A 43 -2.26 -8.73 7.33
N ASN A 44 -1.15 -8.53 6.62
CA ASN A 44 0.21 -8.59 7.17
C ASN A 44 0.82 -7.20 7.28
N ARG A 45 1.62 -6.99 8.33
CA ARG A 45 2.48 -5.80 8.46
C ARG A 45 3.80 -6.08 7.76
N VAL A 46 4.24 -5.12 6.95
CA VAL A 46 5.47 -5.21 6.18
C VAL A 46 6.23 -3.90 6.32
N ILE A 47 7.54 -3.99 6.54
CA ILE A 47 8.43 -2.83 6.53
C ILE A 47 9.07 -2.77 5.14
N ILE A 48 8.84 -1.66 4.42
CA ILE A 48 9.36 -1.42 3.07
C ILE A 48 10.35 -0.26 3.05
N ASN A 49 11.34 -0.30 2.17
CA ASN A 49 12.25 0.83 1.97
C ASN A 49 11.63 1.82 0.97
N ILE A 50 11.47 3.08 1.36
CA ILE A 50 10.81 4.12 0.57
C ILE A 50 11.60 4.41 -0.73
N ASN A 51 12.94 4.29 -0.73
CA ASN A 51 13.72 4.48 -1.97
C ASN A 51 13.48 3.37 -2.99
N ASN A 52 12.97 2.23 -2.55
CA ASN A 52 12.65 1.11 -3.43
C ASN A 52 11.21 1.19 -3.96
N ILE A 53 10.48 2.27 -3.68
CA ILE A 53 9.16 2.50 -4.27
C ILE A 53 9.37 3.05 -5.69
N SER A 54 8.79 2.34 -6.66
CA SER A 54 8.73 2.78 -8.07
C SER A 54 7.60 3.78 -8.26
N SER A 55 6.39 3.43 -7.81
CA SER A 55 5.21 4.29 -7.94
C SER A 55 4.15 3.98 -6.88
N ILE A 56 3.26 4.96 -6.67
CA ILE A 56 2.08 4.83 -5.82
C ILE A 56 0.87 5.20 -6.66
N GLU A 57 -0.06 4.26 -6.79
CA GLU A 57 -1.24 4.40 -7.64
C GLU A 57 -2.53 4.31 -6.81
N PRO A 58 -3.57 5.08 -7.15
CA PRO A 58 -4.89 4.87 -6.56
C PRO A 58 -5.44 3.50 -6.99
N CYS A 59 -5.88 2.71 -6.03
CA CYS A 59 -6.44 1.38 -6.26
C CYS A 59 -7.94 1.37 -5.96
N LYS A 60 -8.75 1.20 -7.00
CA LYS A 60 -10.18 0.88 -6.84
C LYS A 60 -10.33 -0.63 -6.78
N TYR A 61 -10.10 -1.21 -5.60
CA TYR A 61 -10.41 -2.62 -5.39
C TYR A 61 -11.94 -2.79 -5.38
N LYS A 62 -12.55 -3.11 -6.51
CA LYS A 62 -13.95 -3.56 -6.55
C LYS A 62 -13.98 -4.97 -5.96
N LYS A 63 -14.46 -5.10 -4.72
CA LYS A 63 -14.84 -6.41 -4.19
C LYS A 63 -16.03 -6.89 -5.00
N TYR A 64 -15.80 -7.76 -5.97
CA TYR A 64 -16.88 -8.49 -6.63
C TYR A 64 -17.44 -9.47 -5.60
N VAL A 65 -18.59 -9.13 -5.03
CA VAL A 65 -19.39 -10.08 -4.25
C VAL A 65 -20.08 -10.96 -5.29
N VAL A 66 -19.55 -12.17 -5.49
CA VAL A 66 -20.30 -13.20 -6.22
C VAL A 66 -21.37 -13.67 -5.26
N THR A 67 -22.58 -13.16 -5.41
CA THR A 67 -23.76 -13.77 -4.80
C THR A 67 -24.08 -14.98 -5.67
N LEU A 68 -23.85 -16.18 -5.15
CA LEU A 68 -24.49 -17.37 -5.71
C LEU A 68 -25.96 -17.26 -5.31
N GLU A 69 -26.83 -16.97 -6.26
CA GLU A 69 -28.28 -17.13 -6.06
C GLU A 69 -28.55 -18.65 -5.98
N GLU A 70 -29.14 -19.09 -4.86
CA GLU A 70 -29.64 -20.46 -4.65
C GLU A 70 -30.92 -20.73 -5.45
#